data_AF-A0A4R1HRX5-F1
#
_entry.id   AF-A0A4R1HRX5-F1
#
_cell.length_a   1.000
_cell.length_b   1.000
_cell.length_c   1.000
_cell.angle_alpha   90.00
_cell.angle_beta   90.00
_cell.angle_gamma   90.00
#
_symmetry.space_group_name_H-M   'P 1'
#
loop_
_entity.id
_entity.type
_entity.pdbx_description
1 polymer ?
#
loop_
_entity_poly.entity_id
_entity_poly.type
_entity_poly.pdbx_seq_one_letter_code
_entity_poly.pdbx_strand_id
1 'polypeptide(L)'
;MCGACGRPHDPDGARVSGPRRRAAVARAVQDGRAGLVVRAVPGGWTVATRTGRTRVARTLDELLDAANSSGRSADDRAGLRDRALAAADGL
;
A
#
# COMPACT_ATOMS: atom_id res chain seq x y z
N MET A 1 -10.75 -5.93 29.92
CA MET A 1 -9.73 -6.22 28.89
C MET A 1 -10.44 -6.23 27.54
N CYS A 2 -10.43 -5.12 26.81
CA CYS A 2 -11.19 -5.01 25.58
C CYS A 2 -10.43 -5.65 24.43
N GLY A 3 -11.00 -6.70 23.84
CA GLY A 3 -10.48 -7.36 22.65
C GLY A 3 -10.37 -6.38 21.49
N ALA A 4 -9.14 -6.01 21.15
CA ALA A 4 -8.83 -5.35 19.90
C ALA A 4 -9.24 -6.31 18.76
N CYS A 5 -10.30 -5.94 18.07
CA CYS A 5 -10.95 -6.69 17.03
C CYS A 5 -10.06 -6.88 15.80
N GLY A 6 -9.05 -7.78 15.87
CA GLY A 6 -8.40 -8.48 14.75
C GLY A 6 -7.89 -7.67 13.55
N ARG A 7 -7.92 -6.34 13.59
CA ARG A 7 -7.46 -5.48 12.50
C ARG A 7 -5.95 -5.38 12.62
N PRO A 8 -5.20 -5.68 11.54
CA PRO A 8 -3.77 -5.42 11.50
C PRO A 8 -3.52 -3.97 11.90
N HIS A 9 -2.64 -3.75 12.87
CA HIS A 9 -2.22 -2.43 13.27
C HIS A 9 -1.42 -1.80 12.13
N ASP A 10 -1.96 -0.75 11.51
CA ASP A 10 -1.24 0.04 10.51
C ASP A 10 -0.61 1.27 11.20
N PRO A 11 0.72 1.31 11.38
CA PRO A 11 1.37 2.44 12.03
C PRO A 11 1.16 3.75 11.25
N ASP A 12 0.98 3.68 9.92
CA ASP A 12 0.72 4.85 9.07
C ASP A 12 -0.77 5.04 8.78
N GLY A 13 -1.65 4.27 9.43
CA GLY A 13 -3.08 4.22 9.14
C GLY A 13 -3.77 5.59 9.16
N ALA A 14 -3.34 6.50 10.05
CA ALA A 14 -3.85 7.86 10.11
C ALA A 14 -3.45 8.71 8.89
N ARG A 15 -2.20 8.58 8.43
CA ARG A 15 -1.64 9.34 7.30
C ARG A 15 -2.25 8.90 5.98
N VAL A 16 -2.48 7.60 5.82
CA VAL A 16 -3.07 7.02 4.61
C VAL A 16 -4.59 6.88 4.67
N SER A 17 -5.23 7.41 5.72
CA SER A 17 -6.68 7.35 5.86
C SER A 17 -7.40 8.23 4.83
N GLY A 18 -8.56 7.75 4.36
CA GLY A 18 -9.43 8.49 3.45
C GLY A 18 -9.29 8.13 1.97
N PRO A 19 -10.36 8.27 1.15
CA PRO A 19 -10.35 7.84 -0.24
C PRO A 19 -9.29 8.52 -1.11
N ARG A 20 -9.08 9.83 -0.96
CA ARG A 20 -8.13 10.61 -1.76
C ARG A 20 -6.68 10.18 -1.47
N ARG A 21 -6.31 10.10 -0.19
CA ARG A 21 -4.97 9.68 0.25
C ARG A 21 -4.66 8.25 -0.18
N ARG A 22 -5.61 7.32 -0.01
CA ARG A 22 -5.45 5.95 -0.52
C ARG A 22 -5.26 5.90 -2.03
N ALA A 23 -5.96 6.73 -2.80
CA ALA A 23 -5.78 6.81 -4.24
C ALA A 23 -4.39 7.36 -4.62
N ALA A 24 -3.88 8.37 -3.91
CA ALA A 24 -2.53 8.88 -4.13
C ALA A 24 -1.45 7.84 -3.79
N VAL A 25 -1.60 7.12 -2.66
CA VAL A 25 -0.73 5.98 -2.31
C VAL A 25 -0.75 4.92 -3.42
N ALA A 26 -1.94 4.54 -3.90
CA ALA A 26 -2.07 3.53 -4.95
C ALA A 26 -1.35 3.96 -6.24
N ARG A 27 -1.46 5.23 -6.61
CA ARG A 27 -0.78 5.80 -7.78
C ARG A 27 0.74 5.81 -7.60
N ALA A 28 1.23 6.33 -6.49
CA ALA A 28 2.66 6.38 -6.19
C ALA A 28 3.30 4.97 -6.21
N VAL A 29 2.60 3.96 -5.67
CA VAL A 29 3.08 2.58 -5.70
C VAL A 29 3.11 2.00 -7.12
N GLN A 30 2.10 2.28 -7.94
CA GLN A 30 2.10 1.87 -9.35
C GLN A 30 3.21 2.53 -10.16
N ASP A 31 3.41 3.83 -9.99
CA ASP A 31 4.45 4.59 -10.69
C ASP A 31 5.85 4.07 -10.31
N GLY A 32 6.03 3.62 -9.06
CA GLY A 32 7.28 2.99 -8.60
C GLY A 32 7.45 1.51 -8.97
N ARG A 33 6.41 0.85 -9.50
CA ARG A 33 6.40 -0.60 -9.78
C ARG A 33 5.69 -0.94 -11.08
N ALA A 34 6.48 -0.96 -12.16
CA ALA A 34 6.01 -1.41 -13.46
C ALA A 34 5.45 -2.85 -13.41
N GLY A 35 4.26 -3.05 -13.97
CA GLY A 35 3.62 -4.36 -14.07
C GLY A 35 2.72 -4.75 -12.88
N LEU A 36 2.52 -3.85 -11.94
CA LEU A 36 1.50 -3.95 -10.90
C LEU A 36 0.33 -3.01 -11.22
N VAL A 37 -0.88 -3.47 -10.92
CA VAL A 37 -2.07 -2.64 -10.89
C VAL A 37 -2.50 -2.53 -9.43
N VAL A 38 -2.52 -1.31 -8.90
CA VAL A 38 -2.94 -1.04 -7.52
C VAL A 38 -4.20 -0.19 -7.54
N ARG A 39 -5.22 -0.60 -6.81
CA ARG A 39 -6.46 0.18 -6.70
C ARG A 39 -6.79 0.40 -5.24
N ALA A 40 -7.14 1.63 -4.90
CA ALA A 40 -7.68 1.96 -3.59
C ALA A 40 -9.08 1.38 -3.46
N VAL A 41 -9.35 0.74 -2.32
CA VAL A 41 -10.67 0.21 -1.96
C VAL A 41 -11.05 0.68 -0.56
N PRO A 42 -12.35 0.60 -0.17
CA PRO A 42 -12.73 0.86 1.22
C PRO A 42 -11.93 -0.04 2.17
N GLY A 43 -11.10 0.57 3.02
CA GLY A 43 -10.30 -0.13 4.01
C GLY A 43 -8.92 -0.62 3.55
N GLY A 44 -8.45 -0.29 2.34
CA GLY A 44 -7.10 -0.67 1.91
C GLY A 44 -6.87 -0.56 0.41
N TRP A 45 -6.14 -1.53 -0.16
CA TRP A 45 -5.78 -1.61 -1.55
C TRP A 45 -5.90 -3.04 -2.11
N THR A 46 -6.18 -3.15 -3.39
CA THR A 46 -6.00 -4.38 -4.15
C THR A 46 -4.76 -4.25 -5.01
N VAL A 47 -3.88 -5.24 -4.97
CA VAL A 47 -2.68 -5.34 -5.80
C VAL A 47 -2.85 -6.52 -6.74
N ALA A 48 -2.89 -6.25 -8.05
CA ALA A 48 -2.93 -7.28 -9.08
C ALA A 48 -1.60 -7.29 -9.83
N THR A 49 -1.00 -8.48 -9.98
CA THR A 49 0.17 -8.69 -10.82
C THR A 49 -0.25 -8.93 -12.27
N ARG A 50 0.68 -8.74 -13.22
CA ARG A 50 0.47 -9.12 -14.63
C ARG A 50 0.05 -10.58 -14.84
N THR A 51 0.41 -11.47 -13.92
CA THR A 51 0.04 -12.89 -13.95
C THR A 51 -1.37 -13.18 -13.43
N GLY A 52 -2.17 -12.14 -13.13
CA GLY A 52 -3.56 -12.26 -12.70
C GLY A 52 -3.73 -12.58 -11.21
N ARG A 53 -2.65 -12.73 -10.44
CA ARG A 53 -2.74 -12.89 -8.99
C ARG A 53 -3.14 -11.57 -8.37
N THR A 54 -4.23 -11.58 -7.60
CA THR A 54 -4.73 -10.41 -6.88
C THR A 54 -4.63 -10.65 -5.38
N ARG A 55 -4.09 -9.68 -4.65
CA ARG A 55 -3.99 -9.67 -3.19
C ARG A 55 -4.63 -8.41 -2.63
N VAL A 56 -5.37 -8.55 -1.55
CA VAL A 56 -5.87 -7.41 -0.77
C VAL A 56 -4.83 -7.07 0.30
N ALA A 57 -4.46 -5.79 0.37
CA ALA A 57 -3.62 -5.20 1.39
C ALA A 57 -4.46 -4.23 2.24
N ARG A 58 -4.53 -4.49 3.54
CA ARG A 58 -5.31 -3.70 4.50
C ARG A 58 -4.47 -2.62 5.20
N THR A 59 -3.15 -2.73 5.11
CA THR A 59 -2.19 -1.77 5.66
C THR A 59 -1.23 -1.30 4.59
N LEU A 60 -0.56 -0.16 4.84
CA LEU A 60 0.51 0.31 3.97
C LEU A 60 1.64 -0.73 3.87
N ASP A 61 2.00 -1.38 4.97
CA ASP A 61 3.05 -2.41 4.98
C ASP A 61 2.69 -3.62 4.11
N GLU A 62 1.46 -4.13 4.21
CA GLU A 62 0.98 -5.23 3.37
C GLU A 62 1.01 -4.86 1.88
N LEU A 63 0.69 -3.61 1.56
CA LEU A 63 0.74 -3.09 0.19
C LEU A 63 2.18 -3.10 -0.33
N LEU A 64 3.12 -2.58 0.46
CA LEU A 64 4.53 -2.56 0.11
C LEU A 64 5.09 -3.99 0.00
N ASP A 65 4.67 -4.92 0.86
CA ASP A 65 5.12 -6.32 0.80
C ASP A 65 4.62 -6.99 -0.47
N ALA A 66 3.34 -6.79 -0.81
CA ALA A 66 2.78 -7.27 -2.05
C ALA A 66 3.53 -6.68 -3.26
N ALA A 67 3.90 -5.39 -3.20
CA ALA A 67 4.63 -4.70 -4.25
C ALA A 67 6.12 -5.10 -4.38
N ASN A 68 6.71 -5.65 -3.32
CA ASN A 68 8.13 -6.06 -3.28
C ASN A 68 8.36 -7.56 -3.48
N SER A 69 7.30 -8.37 -3.46
CA SER A 69 7.35 -9.83 -3.67
C SER A 69 7.99 -10.29 -4.99
N SER A 70 8.31 -9.37 -5.92
CA SER A 70 8.99 -9.65 -7.19
C SER A 70 10.53 -9.71 -7.10
N GLY A 71 11.12 -9.86 -5.91
CA GLY A 71 12.58 -10.06 -5.74
C GLY A 71 13.44 -8.79 -5.78
N ARG A 72 12.97 -7.68 -5.19
CA ARG A 72 13.71 -6.40 -5.08
C ARG A 72 14.29 -6.15 -3.67
N SER A 73 15.23 -5.21 -3.57
CA SER A 73 15.97 -4.89 -2.35
C SER A 73 15.11 -4.26 -1.24
N ALA A 74 15.56 -4.34 0.01
CA ALA A 74 14.96 -3.63 1.14
C ALA A 74 15.04 -2.10 0.98
N ASP A 75 16.11 -1.58 0.37
CA ASP A 75 16.25 -0.14 0.09
C ASP A 75 15.18 0.34 -0.90
N ASP A 76 14.84 -0.51 -1.88
CA ASP A 76 13.76 -0.22 -2.82
C ASP A 76 12.39 -0.18 -2.11
N ARG A 77 12.21 -0.96 -1.04
CA ARG A 77 10.99 -0.94 -0.21
C ARG A 77 10.91 0.37 0.57
N ALA A 78 12.00 0.77 1.23
CA ALA A 78 12.05 2.00 2.01
C ALA A 78 11.75 3.23 1.14
N GLY A 79 12.41 3.35 -0.02
CA GLY A 79 12.14 4.45 -0.95
C GLY A 79 10.73 4.45 -1.53
N LEU A 80 10.10 3.28 -1.68
CA LEU A 80 8.70 3.18 -2.09
C LEU A 80 7.74 3.64 -0.97
N ARG A 81 8.06 3.33 0.30
CA ARG A 81 7.30 3.81 1.47
C ARG A 81 7.31 5.33 1.52
N ASP A 82 8.49 5.94 1.42
CA ASP A 82 8.64 7.39 1.53
C ASP A 82 7.85 8.12 0.44
N ARG A 83 7.92 7.63 -0.81
CA ARG A 83 7.11 8.18 -1.92
C ARG A 83 5.61 8.03 -1.68
N ALA A 84 5.17 6.87 -1.20
CA ALA A 84 3.76 6.62 -0.92
C ALA A 84 3.22 7.56 0.17
N LEU A 85 4.00 7.76 1.24
CA LEU A 85 3.64 8.67 2.32
C LEU A 85 3.66 10.14 1.88
N ALA A 86 4.69 10.56 1.14
CA ALA A 86 4.74 11.92 0.57
C ALA A 86 3.54 12.21 -0.34
N ALA A 87 3.12 11.22 -1.13
CA ALA A 87 1.93 11.35 -1.97
C ALA A 87 0.62 11.45 -1.16
N ALA A 88 0.54 10.77 -0.01
CA ALA A 88 -0.61 10.86 0.90
C ALA A 88 -0.68 12.22 1.62
N ASP A 89 0.48 12.74 2.04
CA ASP A 89 0.60 14.00 2.79
C ASP A 89 0.45 15.24 1.88
N GLY A 90 0.71 15.11 0.57
CA GLY A 90 0.56 16.18 -0.42
C GLY A 90 -0.88 16.47 -0.89
N LEU A 91 -1.90 15.92 -0.23
CA LEU A 91 -3.33 16.06 -0.56
C LEU A 91 -4.13 16.76 0.55
#